data_AF-A0A1B6L8Y3-F1
#
_entry.id   AF-A0A1B6L8Y3-F1
#
_cell.length_a   1.000
_cell.length_b   1.000
_cell.length_c   1.000
_cell.angle_alpha   90.00
_cell.angle_beta   90.00
_cell.angle_gamma   90.00
#
_symmetry.space_group_name_H-M   'P 1'
#
loop_
_entity.id
_entity.type
_entity.pdbx_description
1 polymer ?
#
loop_
_entity_poly.entity_id
_entity_poly.type
_entity_poly.pdbx_seq_one_letter_code
_entity_poly.pdbx_strand_id
1 'polypeptide(L)'
;KVQLPNQDMLVQRCIKTSCLYDAEQKKLPIKKDPKRPAWNFPRDYGITESRKNRMLCSRLVHLCALASPGTSGRSQVINDVPFCASLLWEGDPVMLEVRADVCLTSDRPLTALVEPVVAEGVPVPDLTVSHPLISLEEENFYELKDVFPLQAG
;
A
#
# COMPACT_ATOMS: atom_id res chain seq x y z
N LYS A 1 -20.66 3.95 -15.65
CA LYS A 1 -19.59 2.92 -15.73
C LYS A 1 -18.57 3.40 -16.74
N VAL A 2 -17.34 3.63 -16.32
CA VAL A 2 -16.25 4.01 -17.23
C VAL A 2 -15.47 2.74 -17.53
N GLN A 3 -15.51 2.30 -18.80
CA GLN A 3 -14.89 1.05 -19.24
C GLN A 3 -13.96 1.35 -20.40
N LEU A 4 -12.71 0.91 -20.28
CA LEU A 4 -11.74 1.05 -21.36
C LEU A 4 -12.04 0.03 -22.47
N PRO A 5 -11.79 0.39 -23.74
CA PRO A 5 -11.82 -0.60 -24.82
C PRO A 5 -10.77 -1.68 -24.55
N ASN A 6 -11.13 -2.95 -24.69
CA ASN A 6 -10.24 -4.09 -24.48
C ASN A 6 -9.60 -4.15 -23.07
N GLN A 7 -10.34 -3.72 -22.04
CA GLN A 7 -9.86 -3.67 -20.65
C GLN A 7 -9.13 -4.95 -20.21
N ASP A 8 -9.70 -6.13 -20.45
CA ASP A 8 -9.10 -7.40 -20.04
C ASP A 8 -7.75 -7.66 -20.72
N MET A 9 -7.63 -7.31 -22.00
CA MET A 9 -6.36 -7.43 -22.72
C MET A 9 -5.31 -6.46 -22.19
N LEU A 10 -5.72 -5.24 -21.82
CA LEU A 10 -4.81 -4.24 -21.23
C LEU A 10 -4.33 -4.68 -19.85
N VAL A 11 -5.24 -5.20 -19.00
CA VAL A 11 -4.89 -5.75 -17.68
C VAL A 11 -3.96 -6.95 -17.82
N GLN A 12 -4.25 -7.90 -18.72
CA GLN A 12 -3.37 -9.04 -18.98
C GLN A 12 -1.98 -8.60 -19.47
N ARG A 13 -1.91 -7.55 -20.29
CA ARG A 13 -0.64 -6.96 -20.72
C ARG A 13 0.13 -6.39 -19.53
N CYS A 14 -0.52 -5.62 -18.64
CA CYS A 14 0.12 -5.10 -17.43
C CYS A 14 0.69 -6.22 -16.55
N ILE A 15 -0.05 -7.33 -16.38
CA ILE A 15 0.41 -8.51 -15.63
C ILE A 15 1.62 -9.16 -16.31
N LYS A 16 1.51 -9.50 -17.60
CA LYS A 16 2.60 -10.17 -18.34
C LYS A 16 3.87 -9.32 -18.38
N THR A 17 3.76 -8.02 -18.62
CA THR A 17 4.92 -7.12 -18.65
C THR A 17 5.57 -6.97 -17.27
N SER A 18 4.82 -7.09 -16.18
CA SER A 18 5.38 -6.96 -14.82
C SER A 18 5.94 -8.27 -14.28
N CYS A 19 5.34 -9.41 -14.65
CA CYS A 19 5.63 -10.71 -14.04
C CYS A 19 6.38 -11.68 -14.96
N LEU A 20 6.43 -11.45 -16.27
CA LEU A 20 7.01 -12.39 -17.25
C LEU A 20 8.03 -11.75 -18.18
N TYR A 21 7.74 -10.57 -18.73
CA TYR A 21 8.60 -9.92 -19.73
C TYR A 21 9.64 -8.96 -19.15
N ASP A 22 9.75 -8.88 -17.83
CA ASP A 22 10.79 -8.10 -17.18
C ASP A 22 12.13 -8.87 -17.21
N ALA A 23 13.20 -8.20 -17.60
CA ALA A 23 14.51 -8.83 -17.78
C ALA A 23 15.32 -8.98 -16.48
N GLU A 24 14.79 -8.58 -15.31
CA GLU A 24 15.49 -8.75 -14.03
C GLU A 24 15.81 -10.23 -13.74
N GLN A 25 17.07 -10.50 -13.43
CA GLN A 25 17.57 -11.82 -13.03
C GLN A 25 18.31 -11.70 -11.69
N LYS A 26 17.56 -11.70 -10.58
CA LYS A 26 18.10 -11.70 -9.21
C LYS A 26 17.85 -13.03 -8.51
N LYS A 27 18.73 -13.37 -7.56
CA LYS A 27 18.57 -14.55 -6.70
C LYS A 27 17.28 -14.43 -5.89
N LEU A 28 16.38 -15.39 -6.05
CA LEU A 28 15.12 -15.45 -5.33
C LEU A 28 15.29 -16.06 -3.92
N PRO A 29 14.34 -15.83 -3.00
CA PRO A 29 14.31 -16.48 -1.69
C PRO A 29 14.40 -18.01 -1.78
N ILE A 30 15.00 -18.67 -0.79
CA ILE A 30 15.09 -20.13 -0.78
C ILE A 30 13.67 -20.65 -0.66
N LYS A 31 13.29 -21.49 -1.61
CA LYS A 31 12.11 -22.32 -1.46
C LYS A 31 12.32 -23.25 -0.28
N LYS A 32 11.49 -23.11 0.77
CA LYS A 32 11.43 -24.06 1.87
C LYS A 32 10.24 -24.99 1.65
N ASP A 33 10.48 -26.30 1.65
CA ASP A 33 9.42 -27.31 1.62
C ASP A 33 9.23 -27.88 3.03
N PRO A 34 8.07 -27.68 3.68
CA PRO A 34 7.80 -28.24 4.99
C PRO A 34 7.93 -29.76 5.05
N LYS A 35 7.68 -30.47 3.94
CA LYS A 35 7.81 -31.94 3.85
C LYS A 35 9.27 -32.40 3.71
N ARG A 36 10.19 -31.49 3.37
CA ARG A 36 11.62 -31.78 3.14
C ARG A 36 12.51 -30.68 3.73
N PRO A 37 12.52 -30.49 5.06
CA PRO A 37 13.20 -29.36 5.70
C PRO A 37 14.73 -29.40 5.57
N ALA A 38 15.32 -30.58 5.44
CA ALA A 38 16.76 -30.77 5.27
C ALA A 38 17.22 -30.66 3.80
N TRP A 39 16.31 -30.52 2.84
CA TRP A 39 16.66 -30.44 1.43
C TRP A 39 17.00 -28.99 1.04
N ASN A 40 18.26 -28.77 0.65
CA ASN A 40 18.72 -27.48 0.15
C ASN A 40 18.36 -27.33 -1.33
N PHE A 41 17.24 -26.69 -1.63
CA PHE A 41 16.85 -26.39 -3.01
C PHE A 41 17.84 -25.40 -3.65
N PRO A 42 18.18 -25.59 -4.95
CA PRO A 42 18.96 -24.60 -5.68
C PRO A 42 18.23 -23.25 -5.70
N ARG A 43 19.01 -22.16 -5.77
CA ARG A 43 18.46 -20.80 -5.86
C ARG A 43 17.94 -20.54 -7.27
N ASP A 44 16.65 -20.24 -7.37
CA ASP A 44 16.07 -19.73 -8.60
C ASP A 44 16.49 -18.27 -8.83
N TYR A 45 16.55 -17.88 -10.09
CA TYR A 45 16.76 -16.50 -10.50
C TYR A 45 15.51 -15.96 -11.19
N GLY A 46 15.22 -14.69 -10.98
CA GLY A 46 14.14 -14.02 -11.67
C GLY A 46 13.80 -12.67 -11.08
N ILE A 47 12.57 -12.26 -11.30
CA ILE A 47 12.03 -10.97 -10.90
C ILE A 47 11.65 -11.03 -9.42
N THR A 48 12.18 -10.09 -8.64
CA THR A 48 11.89 -9.98 -7.21
C THR A 48 10.42 -9.61 -6.95
N GLU A 49 9.84 -10.07 -5.84
CA GLU A 49 8.45 -9.74 -5.47
C GLU A 49 8.23 -8.23 -5.35
N SER A 50 9.17 -7.51 -4.72
CA SER A 50 9.10 -6.06 -4.59
C SER A 50 9.05 -5.36 -5.95
N ARG A 51 9.86 -5.80 -6.92
CA ARG A 51 9.83 -5.26 -8.28
C ARG A 51 8.52 -5.59 -8.99
N LYS A 52 8.06 -6.85 -8.92
CA LYS A 52 6.78 -7.27 -9.53
C LYS A 52 5.62 -6.42 -9.01
N ASN A 53 5.51 -6.29 -7.69
CA ASN A 53 4.44 -5.54 -7.03
C ASN A 53 4.48 -4.07 -7.42
N ARG A 54 5.65 -3.41 -7.30
CA ARG A 54 5.82 -1.99 -7.68
C ARG A 54 5.42 -1.74 -9.13
N MET A 55 5.91 -2.58 -10.04
CA MET A 55 5.66 -2.44 -11.47
C MET A 55 4.21 -2.72 -11.84
N LEU A 56 3.59 -3.73 -11.22
CA LEU A 56 2.20 -4.08 -11.43
C LEU A 56 1.28 -2.96 -10.92
N CYS A 57 1.46 -2.52 -9.67
CA CYS A 57 0.68 -1.45 -9.05
C CYS A 57 0.78 -0.16 -9.87
N SER A 58 1.99 0.27 -10.23
CA SER A 58 2.20 1.48 -11.04
C SER A 58 1.47 1.42 -12.38
N ARG A 59 1.55 0.29 -13.10
CA ARG A 59 0.88 0.11 -14.39
C ARG A 59 -0.64 0.05 -14.28
N LEU A 60 -1.17 -0.60 -13.24
CA LEU A 60 -2.61 -0.67 -13.01
C LEU A 60 -3.19 0.69 -12.62
N VAL A 61 -2.51 1.44 -11.75
CA VAL A 61 -2.90 2.82 -11.41
C VAL A 61 -2.88 3.72 -12.65
N HIS A 62 -1.84 3.59 -13.48
CA HIS A 62 -1.79 4.32 -14.76
C HIS A 62 -2.94 3.93 -15.69
N LEU A 63 -3.28 2.64 -15.79
CA LEU A 63 -4.43 2.18 -16.57
C LEU A 63 -5.75 2.76 -16.05
N CYS A 64 -5.94 2.84 -14.73
CA CYS A 64 -7.09 3.50 -14.12
C CYS A 64 -7.14 5.01 -14.43
N ALA A 65 -5.99 5.70 -14.43
CA ALA A 65 -5.92 7.10 -14.81
C ALA A 65 -6.35 7.33 -16.28
N LEU A 66 -5.95 6.43 -17.18
CA LEU A 66 -6.40 6.45 -18.58
C LEU A 66 -7.90 6.17 -18.73
N ALA A 67 -8.45 5.32 -17.86
CA ALA A 67 -9.89 5.06 -17.84
C ALA A 67 -10.68 6.31 -17.46
N SER A 68 -10.15 7.16 -16.58
CA SER A 68 -10.82 8.37 -16.08
C SER A 68 -10.17 9.66 -16.59
N PRO A 69 -10.37 10.05 -17.87
CA PRO A 69 -9.73 11.24 -18.44
C PRO A 69 -10.10 12.54 -17.70
N GLY A 70 -11.28 12.61 -17.07
CA GLY A 70 -11.73 13.76 -16.27
C GLY A 70 -10.96 13.99 -14.97
N THR A 71 -10.20 13.00 -14.48
CA THR A 71 -9.40 13.09 -13.24
C THR A 71 -7.89 13.25 -13.51
N SER A 72 -7.46 13.08 -14.76
CA SER A 72 -6.05 13.02 -15.17
C SER A 72 -5.26 14.33 -14.96
N GLY A 73 -5.94 15.47 -14.83
CA GLY A 73 -5.31 16.77 -14.53
C GLY A 73 -5.43 17.25 -13.08
N ARG A 74 -6.16 16.50 -12.24
CA ARG A 74 -6.49 16.88 -10.85
C ARG A 74 -5.93 15.94 -9.81
N SER A 75 -5.24 14.89 -10.26
CA SER A 75 -4.64 13.89 -9.40
C SER A 75 -3.17 13.69 -9.74
N GLN A 76 -2.36 13.45 -8.72
CA GLN A 76 -0.93 13.16 -8.89
C GLN A 76 -0.58 11.86 -8.17
N VAL A 77 0.26 11.07 -8.82
CA VAL A 77 0.79 9.82 -8.26
C VAL A 77 2.20 10.09 -7.76
N ILE A 78 2.40 9.92 -6.46
CA ILE A 78 3.68 10.01 -5.79
C ILE A 78 4.08 8.60 -5.37
N ASN A 79 5.30 8.17 -5.69
CA ASN A 79 5.76 6.83 -5.35
C ASN A 79 6.72 6.89 -4.16
N ASP A 80 6.73 5.82 -3.36
CA ASP A 80 7.72 5.60 -2.31
C ASP A 80 7.78 6.73 -1.26
N VAL A 81 6.65 7.01 -0.62
CA VAL A 81 6.49 8.20 0.23
C VAL A 81 6.31 7.82 1.71
N PRO A 82 7.09 8.40 2.64
CA PRO A 82 6.88 8.21 4.07
C PRO A 82 5.72 9.05 4.59
N PHE A 83 4.98 8.46 5.53
CA PHE A 83 3.92 9.07 6.34
C PHE A 83 4.24 8.80 7.80
N CYS A 84 4.13 9.82 8.62
CA CYS A 84 4.22 9.72 10.06
C CYS A 84 3.04 10.45 10.65
N ALA A 85 2.29 9.79 11.53
CA ALA A 85 1.18 10.40 12.25
C ALA A 85 1.29 10.03 13.73
N SER A 86 1.39 11.06 14.57
CA SER A 86 1.37 10.93 16.02
C SER A 86 -0.07 11.09 16.54
N LEU A 87 -0.44 10.26 17.52
CA LEU A 87 -1.74 10.31 18.16
C LEU A 87 -1.63 9.87 19.63
N LEU A 88 -2.60 10.27 20.45
CA LEU A 88 -2.73 9.80 21.82
C LEU A 88 -3.85 8.76 21.87
N TRP A 89 -3.50 7.53 22.23
CA TRP A 89 -4.45 6.45 22.45
C TRP A 89 -4.62 6.23 23.96
N GLU A 90 -5.77 6.61 24.51
CA GLU A 90 -6.08 6.43 25.94
C GLU A 90 -5.03 7.01 26.93
N GLY A 91 -4.26 7.99 26.48
CA GLY A 91 -3.18 8.62 27.26
C GLY A 91 -1.78 8.17 26.85
N ASP A 92 -1.66 7.06 26.12
CA ASP A 92 -0.37 6.57 25.61
C ASP A 92 -0.03 7.23 24.26
N PRO A 93 1.20 7.76 24.10
CA PRO A 93 1.65 8.29 22.83
C PRO A 93 1.92 7.15 21.84
N VAL A 94 1.26 7.23 20.68
CA VAL A 94 1.41 6.26 19.58
C VAL A 94 1.86 7.00 18.34
N MET A 95 2.86 6.47 17.65
CA MET A 95 3.35 6.99 16.38
C MET A 95 3.17 5.93 15.29
N LEU A 96 2.45 6.27 14.23
CA LEU A 96 2.23 5.41 13.07
C LEU A 96 3.16 5.84 11.95
N GLU A 97 4.18 5.02 11.68
CA GLU A 97 5.08 5.21 10.55
C GLU A 97 4.71 4.24 9.41
N VAL A 98 4.36 4.79 8.25
CA VAL A 98 3.98 4.02 7.07
C VAL A 98 4.71 4.54 5.86
N ARG A 99 5.25 3.65 5.03
CA ARG A 99 5.81 4.01 3.72
C ARG A 99 4.90 3.51 2.63
N ALA A 100 4.26 4.42 1.91
CA ALA A 100 3.36 4.06 0.82
C ALA A 100 4.15 3.82 -0.47
N ASP A 101 3.97 2.66 -1.10
CA ASP A 101 4.55 2.35 -2.40
C ASP A 101 4.01 3.30 -3.49
N VAL A 102 2.70 3.56 -3.45
CA VAL A 102 1.97 4.44 -4.37
C VAL A 102 0.96 5.27 -3.58
N CYS A 103 1.10 6.59 -3.62
CA CYS A 103 0.18 7.56 -3.06
C CYS A 103 -0.53 8.32 -4.19
N LEU A 104 -1.85 8.25 -4.24
CA LEU A 104 -2.67 9.05 -5.15
C LEU A 104 -3.22 10.26 -4.39
N THR A 105 -2.90 11.46 -4.88
CA THR A 105 -3.34 12.73 -4.31
C THR A 105 -4.32 13.42 -5.25
N SER A 106 -5.15 14.32 -4.74
CA SER A 106 -6.09 15.13 -5.51
C SER A 106 -6.15 16.58 -5.04
N ASP A 107 -6.54 17.48 -5.93
CA ASP A 107 -6.76 18.91 -5.64
C ASP A 107 -8.01 19.16 -4.76
N ARG A 108 -8.88 18.15 -4.60
CA ARG A 108 -10.11 18.21 -3.82
C ARG A 108 -10.22 17.01 -2.89
N PRO A 109 -10.79 17.20 -1.68
CA PRO A 109 -11.09 16.08 -0.79
C PRO A 109 -12.18 15.19 -1.38
N LEU A 110 -12.20 13.92 -0.95
CA LEU A 110 -13.26 12.99 -1.29
C LEU A 110 -14.56 13.41 -0.59
N THR A 111 -15.70 13.17 -1.25
CA THR A 111 -17.02 13.34 -0.63
C THR A 111 -17.20 12.29 0.46
N ALA A 112 -17.68 12.70 1.63
CA ALA A 112 -18.01 11.78 2.71
C ALA A 112 -19.06 10.75 2.24
N LEU A 113 -18.78 9.46 2.46
CA LEU A 113 -19.69 8.38 2.08
C LEU A 113 -20.89 8.27 3.03
N VAL A 114 -20.71 8.69 4.28
CA VAL A 114 -21.70 8.60 5.36
C VAL A 114 -21.64 9.89 6.17
N GLU A 115 -22.79 10.35 6.64
CA GLU A 115 -22.85 11.50 7.55
C GLU A 115 -22.30 11.12 8.94
N PRO A 116 -21.52 12.00 9.61
CA PRO A 116 -20.88 11.70 10.89
C PRO A 116 -21.85 11.19 11.97
N VAL A 117 -23.07 11.72 11.98
CA VAL A 117 -24.13 11.40 12.95
C VAL A 117 -24.50 9.92 12.94
N VAL A 118 -24.34 9.22 11.81
CA VAL A 118 -24.65 7.78 11.70
C VAL A 118 -23.55 6.92 12.34
N ALA A 119 -22.32 7.43 12.42
CA ALA A 119 -21.21 6.76 13.08
C ALA A 119 -21.17 7.03 14.60
N GLU A 120 -21.75 8.15 15.04
CA GLU A 120 -21.88 8.49 16.46
C GLU A 120 -22.80 7.49 17.17
N GLY A 121 -22.24 6.69 18.07
CA GLY A 121 -22.99 5.71 18.88
C GLY A 121 -22.84 4.25 18.45
N VAL A 122 -22.04 3.96 17.42
CA VAL A 122 -21.61 2.58 17.15
C VAL A 122 -20.56 2.20 18.20
N PRO A 123 -20.83 1.24 19.10
CA PRO A 123 -19.86 0.85 20.11
C PRO A 123 -18.66 0.16 19.44
N VAL A 124 -17.45 0.59 19.80
CA VAL A 124 -16.22 -0.10 19.40
C VAL A 124 -16.15 -1.42 20.19
N PRO A 125 -15.95 -2.57 19.53
CA PRO A 125 -15.89 -3.86 20.22
C PRO A 125 -14.66 -3.92 21.12
N ASP A 126 -14.88 -4.27 22.39
CA ASP A 126 -13.80 -4.48 23.35
C ASP A 126 -13.17 -5.87 23.17
N LEU A 127 -11.87 -5.89 22.88
CA LEU A 127 -11.07 -7.11 22.76
C LEU A 127 -10.45 -7.43 24.12
N THR A 128 -11.28 -7.90 25.05
CA THR A 128 -10.94 -8.19 26.46
C THR A 128 -9.73 -9.12 26.71
N VAL A 129 -9.21 -9.80 25.68
CA VAL A 129 -8.12 -10.78 25.81
C VAL A 129 -6.74 -10.18 25.57
N SER A 130 -6.64 -9.00 24.96
CA SER A 130 -5.35 -8.42 24.56
C SER A 130 -5.34 -6.90 24.64
N HIS A 131 -4.22 -6.34 25.08
CA HIS A 131 -4.00 -4.89 25.03
C HIS A 131 -4.13 -4.38 23.58
N PRO A 132 -4.83 -3.26 23.31
CA PRO A 132 -5.02 -2.76 21.93
C PRO A 132 -3.72 -2.50 21.18
N LEU A 133 -2.66 -2.12 21.92
CA LEU A 133 -1.35 -1.79 21.37
C LEU A 133 -0.36 -2.97 21.37
N ILE A 134 -0.80 -4.20 21.66
CA ILE A 134 0.09 -5.37 21.85
C ILE A 134 1.00 -5.68 20.64
N SER A 135 0.55 -5.35 19.43
CA SER A 135 1.29 -5.62 18.19
C SER A 135 2.22 -4.47 17.78
N LEU A 136 2.18 -3.34 18.49
CA LEU A 136 3.06 -2.21 18.22
C LEU A 136 4.41 -2.43 18.90
N GLU A 137 5.48 -1.97 18.26
CA GLU A 137 6.81 -1.98 18.84
C GLU A 137 6.91 -0.89 19.91
N GLU A 138 7.33 -1.26 21.12
CA GLU A 138 7.53 -0.33 22.22
C GLU A 138 8.93 0.30 22.12
N GLU A 139 8.99 1.62 21.98
CA GLU A 139 10.24 2.38 21.92
C GLU A 139 10.26 3.50 22.98
N ASN A 140 11.42 3.70 23.61
CA ASN A 140 11.61 4.75 24.62
C ASN A 140 12.33 6.00 24.07
N PHE A 141 12.94 5.90 22.89
CA PHE A 141 13.71 6.98 22.27
C PHE A 141 13.03 7.40 20.97
N TYR A 142 11.99 8.21 21.09
CA TYR A 142 11.21 8.67 19.95
C TYR A 142 11.05 10.20 19.96
N GLU A 143 10.77 10.75 18.78
CA GLU A 143 10.36 12.13 18.59
C GLU A 143 8.99 12.11 17.91
N LEU A 144 7.97 12.62 18.60
CA LEU A 144 6.63 12.73 18.02
C LEU A 144 6.65 13.77 16.91
N LYS A 145 6.39 13.30 15.70
CA LYS A 145 6.38 14.13 14.49
C LYS A 145 5.25 13.70 13.59
N ASP A 146 4.70 14.68 12.87
CA ASP A 146 3.77 14.43 11.79
C ASP A 146 4.48 14.73 10.47
N VAL A 147 4.56 13.73 9.60
CA VAL A 147 5.19 13.82 8.28
C VAL A 147 4.16 13.43 7.25
N PHE A 148 3.83 14.38 6.38
CA PHE A 148 2.89 14.18 5.28
C PHE A 148 3.58 14.45 3.93
N PRO A 149 3.16 13.75 2.87
CA PRO A 149 3.74 13.83 1.52
C PRO A 149 3.63 15.22 0.89
N LEU A 150 2.61 15.98 1.31
CA LEU A 150 2.28 17.29 0.76
C LEU A 150 2.49 18.31 1.87
N GLN A 151 3.32 19.31 1.59
CA GLN A 151 3.45 20.50 2.43
C GLN A 151 2.39 21.52 2.01
N ALA A 152 1.83 22.26 2.97
CA ALA A 152 0.99 23.41 2.66
C ALA A 152 1.86 24.46 1.93
N GLY A 153 1.44 24.84 0.73
CA GLY A 153 2.03 25.95 -0.02
C GLY A 153 1.50 27.30 0.43
#